data_AF-A0AAW6HM20-F1
#
_entry.id   AF-A0AAW6HM20-F1
#
_cell.length_a   1.000
_cell.length_b   1.000
_cell.length_c   1.000
_cell.angle_alpha   90.00
_cell.angle_beta   90.00
_cell.angle_gamma   90.00
#
_symmetry.space_group_name_H-M   'P 1'
#
loop_
_entity.id
_entity.type
_entity.pdbx_description
1 polymer ?
#
loop_
_entity_poly.entity_id
_entity_poly.type
_entity_poly.pdbx_seq_one_letter_code
_entity_poly.pdbx_strand_id
1 'polypeptide(L)'
;MSLALQQKDMYCQKKLDRIDSIRNFLNVNEKRRTDEEKFQINANLYNEFKLYSFDSAFHYATQLCKIASSIDSAAYMVNAKTKLGYILARGGFFKEAIDSLSSIRIEKETLPAQVLADYYISFGRVYHDLADYAKDDVFSSKYNQIGNELLTESLSYLSDSSTIYYVRGKIALKDDKLAESKQLYRQALELCDMTDTETLSVLLSTLAFIDRRLELNDEAIYYYVKAAVNDIRSATKESVSMRGLATMLYYHKNDVNRASEYINEAFEDATFYGTRHRINVIGTLLPVFVGEKLDIEQVKRQTFQDSLILTSIFAIILIVAIIYILVQMKHLRRSRQLLEKLNLKLSEANRIKNSYIGHYLDATFKLVK
;
A
#
# COMPACT_ATOMS: atom_id res chain seq x y z
N MET A 1 10.03 2.59 0.06
CA MET A 1 8.65 2.25 -0.28
C MET A 1 8.34 2.50 -1.75
N SER A 2 8.29 3.75 -2.22
CA SER A 2 7.99 4.09 -3.63
C SER A 2 8.84 3.32 -4.66
N LEU A 3 10.17 3.23 -4.48
CA LEU A 3 11.02 2.43 -5.36
C LEU A 3 10.67 0.93 -5.36
N ALA A 4 10.25 0.37 -4.22
CA ALA A 4 9.87 -1.03 -4.14
C ALA A 4 8.58 -1.28 -4.93
N LEU A 5 7.58 -0.38 -4.80
CA LEU A 5 6.33 -0.44 -5.58
C LEU A 5 6.58 -0.34 -7.09
N GLN A 6 7.45 0.57 -7.54
CA GLN A 6 7.83 0.69 -8.96
C GLN A 6 8.49 -0.59 -9.51
N GLN A 7 9.09 -1.40 -8.64
CA GLN A 7 9.77 -2.64 -8.99
C GLN A 7 8.92 -3.90 -8.70
N LYS A 8 7.67 -3.74 -8.23
CA LYS A 8 6.76 -4.84 -7.82
C LYS A 8 6.65 -5.92 -8.90
N ASP A 9 6.44 -5.53 -10.15
CA ASP A 9 6.27 -6.46 -11.27
C ASP A 9 7.53 -7.26 -11.55
N MET A 10 8.71 -6.63 -11.45
CA MET A 10 9.99 -7.34 -11.58
C MET A 10 10.16 -8.40 -10.47
N TYR A 11 9.81 -8.08 -9.22
CA TYR A 11 9.88 -9.06 -8.13
C TYR A 11 8.90 -10.21 -8.32
N CYS A 12 7.68 -9.91 -8.79
CA CYS A 12 6.69 -10.92 -9.15
C CYS A 12 7.21 -11.83 -10.28
N GLN A 13 7.79 -11.26 -11.33
CA GLN A 13 8.36 -12.03 -12.44
C GLN A 13 9.47 -12.97 -11.96
N LYS A 14 10.40 -12.49 -11.12
CA LYS A 14 11.46 -13.33 -10.54
C LYS A 14 10.92 -14.51 -9.73
N LYS A 15 9.79 -14.33 -9.02
CA LYS A 15 9.12 -15.43 -8.32
C LYS A 15 8.52 -16.43 -9.31
N LEU A 16 7.84 -15.95 -10.37
CA LEU A 16 7.28 -16.81 -11.41
C LEU A 16 8.37 -17.63 -12.11
N ASP A 17 9.50 -17.02 -12.45
CA ASP A 17 10.64 -17.71 -13.07
C ASP A 17 11.18 -18.85 -12.19
N ARG A 18 11.26 -18.63 -10.86
CA ARG A 18 11.64 -19.68 -9.90
C ARG A 18 10.61 -20.81 -9.86
N ILE A 19 9.32 -20.47 -9.78
CA ILE A 19 8.23 -21.43 -9.76
C ILE A 19 8.27 -22.30 -11.03
N ASP A 20 8.44 -21.68 -12.20
CA ASP A 20 8.49 -22.38 -13.47
C ASP A 20 9.72 -23.29 -13.58
N SER A 21 10.86 -22.87 -13.04
CA SER A 21 12.04 -23.74 -12.91
C SER A 21 11.75 -24.99 -12.06
N ILE A 22 11.09 -24.83 -10.90
CA ILE A 22 10.73 -25.96 -10.02
C ILE A 22 9.70 -26.87 -10.70
N ARG A 23 8.70 -26.31 -11.40
CA ARG A 23 7.70 -27.09 -12.17
C ARG A 23 8.33 -27.88 -13.31
N ASN A 24 9.24 -27.26 -14.06
CA ASN A 24 9.97 -27.92 -15.14
C ASN A 24 10.82 -29.05 -14.58
N PHE A 25 11.51 -28.82 -13.45
CA PHE A 25 12.20 -29.87 -12.74
C PHE A 25 11.23 -31.01 -12.38
N LEU A 26 10.05 -30.72 -11.81
CA LEU A 26 9.04 -31.73 -11.48
C LEU A 26 8.65 -32.59 -12.70
N ASN A 27 8.31 -31.97 -13.82
CA ASN A 27 7.74 -32.64 -15.00
C ASN A 27 8.75 -33.52 -15.76
N VAL A 28 9.99 -33.05 -15.93
CA VAL A 28 10.99 -33.76 -16.78
C VAL A 28 11.36 -35.14 -16.25
N ASN A 29 11.29 -35.35 -14.92
CA ASN A 29 11.73 -36.59 -14.27
C ASN A 29 10.61 -37.29 -13.49
N GLU A 30 9.35 -36.92 -13.69
CA GLU A 30 8.22 -37.36 -12.85
C GLU A 30 8.16 -38.88 -12.66
N LYS A 31 8.32 -39.65 -13.75
CA LYS A 31 8.27 -41.13 -13.72
C LYS A 31 9.49 -41.80 -13.12
N ARG A 32 10.61 -41.08 -12.94
CA ARG A 32 11.87 -41.63 -12.44
C ARG A 32 12.13 -41.30 -10.97
N ARG A 33 11.29 -40.47 -10.35
CA ARG A 33 11.46 -40.01 -8.97
C ARG A 33 10.76 -40.90 -7.95
N THR A 34 11.37 -40.99 -6.78
CA THR A 34 10.72 -41.57 -5.61
C THR A 34 9.59 -40.67 -5.11
N ASP A 35 8.71 -41.21 -4.29
CA ASP A 35 7.61 -40.42 -3.74
C ASP A 35 8.11 -39.36 -2.75
N GLU A 36 9.19 -39.62 -2.02
CA GLU A 36 9.86 -38.64 -1.16
C GLU A 36 10.41 -37.45 -1.96
N GLU A 37 11.04 -37.71 -3.11
CA GLU A 37 11.52 -36.63 -3.99
C GLU A 37 10.36 -35.81 -4.56
N LYS A 38 9.28 -36.47 -4.99
CA LYS A 38 8.05 -35.78 -5.43
C LYS A 38 7.46 -34.96 -4.30
N PHE A 39 7.44 -35.49 -3.07
CA PHE A 39 6.96 -34.79 -1.89
C PHE A 39 7.77 -33.52 -1.66
N GLN A 40 9.10 -33.60 -1.67
CA GLN A 40 9.97 -32.45 -1.44
C GLN A 40 9.77 -31.36 -2.51
N ILE A 41 9.65 -31.74 -3.78
CA ILE A 41 9.43 -30.77 -4.87
C ILE A 41 8.05 -30.11 -4.73
N ASN A 42 7.00 -30.88 -4.41
CA ASN A 42 5.66 -30.32 -4.14
C ASN A 42 5.67 -29.42 -2.90
N ALA A 43 6.46 -29.74 -1.88
CA ALA A 43 6.61 -28.90 -0.68
C ALA A 43 7.31 -27.58 -1.01
N ASN A 44 8.30 -27.59 -1.90
CA ASN A 44 8.94 -26.37 -2.41
C ASN A 44 7.95 -25.51 -3.19
N LEU A 45 7.13 -26.12 -4.07
CA LEU A 45 6.07 -25.41 -4.80
C LEU A 45 5.02 -24.83 -3.85
N TYR A 46 4.58 -25.61 -2.86
CA TYR A 46 3.71 -25.11 -1.80
C TYR A 46 4.29 -23.89 -1.10
N ASN A 47 5.57 -23.93 -0.72
CA ASN A 47 6.23 -22.81 -0.04
C ASN A 47 6.35 -21.56 -0.92
N GLU A 48 6.55 -21.70 -2.24
CA GLU A 48 6.55 -20.56 -3.16
C GLU A 48 5.17 -19.91 -3.30
N PHE A 49 4.10 -20.70 -3.21
CA PHE A 49 2.72 -20.25 -3.41
C PHE A 49 1.98 -19.84 -2.14
N LYS A 50 2.32 -20.39 -0.96
CA LYS A 50 1.52 -20.22 0.28
C LYS A 50 1.28 -18.77 0.68
N LEU A 51 2.15 -17.84 0.27
CA LEU A 51 2.06 -16.40 0.51
C LEU A 51 1.65 -15.60 -0.74
N TYR A 52 1.53 -16.26 -1.89
CA TYR A 52 1.34 -15.63 -3.20
C TYR A 52 -0.04 -15.94 -3.82
N SER A 53 -0.46 -17.21 -3.84
CA SER A 53 -1.73 -17.64 -4.44
C SER A 53 -2.34 -18.80 -3.64
N PHE A 54 -3.55 -18.59 -3.11
CA PHE A 54 -4.28 -19.60 -2.36
C PHE A 54 -4.55 -20.86 -3.19
N ASP A 55 -5.12 -20.72 -4.39
CA ASP A 55 -5.53 -21.87 -5.22
C ASP A 55 -4.35 -22.78 -5.55
N SER A 56 -3.21 -22.18 -5.92
CA SER A 56 -1.98 -22.96 -6.22
C SER A 56 -1.40 -23.61 -4.96
N ALA A 57 -1.36 -22.90 -3.83
CA ALA A 57 -0.89 -23.47 -2.57
C ALA A 57 -1.80 -24.62 -2.10
N PHE A 58 -3.12 -24.46 -2.22
CA PHE A 58 -4.11 -25.49 -1.90
C PHE A 58 -3.96 -26.72 -2.80
N HIS A 59 -3.72 -26.52 -4.10
CA HIS A 59 -3.43 -27.60 -5.03
C HIS A 59 -2.21 -28.41 -4.56
N TYR A 60 -1.07 -27.77 -4.32
CA TYR A 60 0.15 -28.47 -3.90
C TYR A 60 0.03 -29.09 -2.50
N ALA A 61 -0.68 -28.46 -1.56
CA ALA A 61 -0.99 -29.08 -0.27
C ALA A 61 -1.82 -30.36 -0.41
N THR A 62 -2.78 -30.38 -1.35
CA THR A 62 -3.57 -31.57 -1.65
C THR A 62 -2.72 -32.66 -2.30
N GLN A 63 -1.78 -32.31 -3.19
CA GLN A 63 -0.84 -33.27 -3.76
C GLN A 63 0.10 -33.86 -2.69
N LEU A 64 0.57 -33.04 -1.75
CA LEU A 64 1.37 -33.52 -0.61
C LEU A 64 0.63 -34.58 0.20
N CYS A 65 -0.67 -34.41 0.47
CA CYS A 65 -1.46 -35.42 1.16
C CYS A 65 -1.55 -36.73 0.36
N LYS A 66 -1.73 -36.66 -0.96
CA LYS A 66 -1.78 -37.85 -1.83
C LYS A 66 -0.45 -38.61 -1.85
N ILE A 67 0.66 -37.88 -1.97
CA ILE A 67 2.00 -38.47 -1.98
C ILE A 67 2.36 -39.02 -0.59
N ALA A 68 2.01 -38.33 0.49
CA ALA A 68 2.23 -38.82 1.85
C ALA A 68 1.50 -40.14 2.12
N SER A 69 0.32 -40.34 1.52
CA SER A 69 -0.41 -41.62 1.60
C SER A 69 0.32 -42.78 0.92
N SER A 70 1.19 -42.52 -0.07
CA SER A 70 1.95 -43.59 -0.74
C SER A 70 3.33 -43.86 -0.12
N ILE A 71 3.88 -42.91 0.65
CA ILE A 71 5.16 -43.09 1.39
C ILE A 71 4.98 -43.96 2.67
N ASP A 72 3.75 -44.12 3.17
CA ASP A 72 3.42 -44.86 4.41
C ASP A 72 4.25 -44.41 5.64
N SER A 73 4.41 -43.10 5.79
CA SER A 73 5.13 -42.50 6.92
C SER A 73 4.26 -41.48 7.65
N ALA A 74 4.10 -41.68 8.97
CA ALA A 74 3.36 -40.76 9.83
C ALA A 74 3.92 -39.32 9.78
N ALA A 75 5.24 -39.16 9.69
CA ALA A 75 5.87 -37.85 9.62
C ALA A 75 5.47 -37.07 8.35
N TYR A 76 5.47 -37.72 7.19
CA TYR A 76 5.02 -37.13 5.93
C TYR A 76 3.52 -36.80 5.95
N MET A 77 2.70 -37.69 6.52
CA MET A 77 1.26 -37.49 6.65
C MET A 77 0.92 -36.29 7.55
N VAL A 78 1.56 -36.19 8.72
CA VAL A 78 1.39 -35.06 9.65
C VAL A 78 1.83 -33.76 8.98
N ASN A 79 3.00 -33.76 8.31
CA ASN A 79 3.51 -32.59 7.61
C ASN A 79 2.54 -32.10 6.52
N ALA A 80 2.05 -33.01 5.67
CA ALA A 80 1.12 -32.69 4.59
C ALA A 80 -0.21 -32.16 5.11
N LYS A 81 -0.83 -32.84 6.08
CA LYS A 81 -2.09 -32.40 6.68
C LYS A 81 -1.97 -31.08 7.44
N THR A 82 -0.82 -30.83 8.07
CA THR A 82 -0.52 -29.55 8.71
C THR A 82 -0.51 -28.41 7.69
N LYS A 83 0.18 -28.59 6.55
CA LYS A 83 0.21 -27.61 5.46
C LYS A 83 -1.17 -27.39 4.85
N LEU A 84 -1.96 -28.45 4.67
CA LEU A 84 -3.33 -28.37 4.17
C LEU A 84 -4.24 -27.59 5.13
N GLY A 85 -4.22 -27.91 6.42
CA GLY A 85 -5.00 -27.20 7.43
C GLY A 85 -4.61 -25.73 7.53
N TYR A 86 -3.32 -25.43 7.50
CA TYR A 86 -2.81 -24.06 7.54
C TYR A 86 -3.28 -23.25 6.31
N ILE A 87 -3.16 -23.79 5.10
CA ILE A 87 -3.58 -23.04 3.90
C ILE A 87 -5.10 -22.82 3.86
N LEU A 88 -5.90 -23.78 4.32
CA LEU A 88 -7.36 -23.63 4.46
C LEU A 88 -7.72 -22.44 5.35
N ALA A 89 -7.08 -22.31 6.52
CA ALA A 89 -7.30 -21.17 7.41
C ALA A 89 -6.93 -19.85 6.73
N ARG A 90 -5.81 -19.82 6.00
CA ARG A 90 -5.41 -18.64 5.21
C ARG A 90 -6.37 -18.32 4.07
N GLY A 91 -7.17 -19.26 3.58
CA GLY A 91 -8.26 -19.01 2.64
C GLY A 91 -9.53 -18.45 3.32
N GLY A 92 -9.64 -18.59 4.63
CA GLY A 92 -10.83 -18.28 5.43
C GLY A 92 -11.75 -19.48 5.70
N PHE A 93 -11.30 -20.70 5.34
CA PHE A 93 -12.01 -21.96 5.59
C PHE A 93 -11.69 -22.47 7.01
N PHE A 94 -11.99 -21.64 8.02
CA PHE A 94 -11.56 -21.91 9.40
C PHE A 94 -12.14 -23.21 9.97
N LYS A 95 -13.39 -23.55 9.62
CA LYS A 95 -14.00 -24.80 10.07
C LYS A 95 -13.25 -25.99 9.48
N GLU A 96 -13.06 -26.01 8.17
CA GLU A 96 -12.37 -27.08 7.45
C GLU A 96 -10.90 -27.20 7.91
N ALA A 97 -10.25 -26.07 8.20
CA ALA A 97 -8.89 -26.04 8.74
C ALA A 97 -8.82 -26.70 10.12
N ILE A 98 -9.71 -26.33 11.05
CA ILE A 98 -9.76 -26.89 12.41
C ILE A 98 -10.10 -28.38 12.36
N ASP A 99 -11.12 -28.77 11.59
CA ASP A 99 -11.51 -30.17 11.43
C ASP A 99 -10.34 -30.99 10.86
N SER A 100 -9.62 -30.44 9.89
CA SER A 100 -8.44 -31.10 9.30
C SER A 100 -7.30 -31.27 10.31
N LEU A 101 -6.92 -30.21 11.02
CA LEU A 101 -5.79 -30.22 11.97
C LEU A 101 -6.08 -31.05 13.22
N SER A 102 -7.28 -30.92 13.79
CA SER A 102 -7.69 -31.67 14.99
C SER A 102 -7.83 -33.17 14.74
N SER A 103 -8.07 -33.60 13.49
CA SER A 103 -8.16 -35.02 13.12
C SER A 103 -6.81 -35.73 13.00
N ILE A 104 -5.69 -35.00 13.07
CA ILE A 104 -4.35 -35.57 12.94
C ILE A 104 -4.03 -36.35 14.22
N ARG A 105 -3.67 -37.64 14.07
CA ARG A 105 -3.15 -38.46 15.16
C ARG A 105 -1.68 -38.11 15.37
N ILE A 106 -1.34 -37.67 16.58
CA ILE A 106 0.02 -37.26 16.95
C ILE A 106 0.62 -38.29 17.90
N GLU A 107 1.65 -38.98 17.43
CA GLU A 107 2.48 -39.89 18.24
C GLU A 107 3.76 -39.15 18.64
N LYS A 108 3.75 -38.52 19.81
CA LYS A 108 4.79 -37.56 20.24
C LYS A 108 6.17 -38.21 20.35
N GLU A 109 6.21 -39.50 20.67
CA GLU A 109 7.43 -40.26 20.93
C GLU A 109 8.12 -40.74 19.65
N THR A 110 7.38 -40.82 18.54
CA THR A 110 7.88 -41.37 17.26
C THR A 110 8.09 -40.29 16.21
N LEU A 111 7.37 -39.17 16.29
CA LEU A 111 7.46 -38.09 15.33
C LEU A 111 8.72 -37.23 15.54
N PRO A 112 9.39 -36.78 14.46
CA PRO A 112 10.49 -35.84 14.57
C PRO A 112 10.08 -34.53 15.26
N ALA A 113 10.94 -33.97 16.10
CA ALA A 113 10.67 -32.74 16.85
C ALA A 113 10.22 -31.58 15.93
N GLN A 114 10.87 -31.40 14.77
CA GLN A 114 10.47 -30.35 13.83
C GLN A 114 9.04 -30.54 13.29
N VAL A 115 8.59 -31.77 13.05
CA VAL A 115 7.23 -32.06 12.58
C VAL A 115 6.21 -31.73 13.67
N LEU A 116 6.53 -32.02 14.93
CA LEU A 116 5.70 -31.66 16.08
C LEU A 116 5.65 -30.13 16.26
N ALA A 117 6.80 -29.45 16.20
CA ALA A 117 6.88 -27.99 16.27
C ALA A 117 6.02 -27.33 15.18
N ASP A 118 6.20 -27.74 13.92
CA ASP A 118 5.46 -27.20 12.78
C ASP A 118 3.95 -27.40 12.93
N TYR A 119 3.51 -28.57 13.40
CA TYR A 119 2.10 -28.87 13.65
C TYR A 119 1.51 -27.96 14.72
N TYR A 120 2.12 -27.92 15.91
CA TYR A 120 1.61 -27.14 17.04
C TYR A 120 1.65 -25.63 16.75
N ILE A 121 2.70 -25.12 16.11
CA ILE A 121 2.80 -23.72 15.71
C ILE A 121 1.71 -23.38 14.69
N SER A 122 1.55 -24.19 13.64
CA SER A 122 0.55 -23.94 12.61
C SER A 122 -0.86 -23.97 13.19
N PHE A 123 -1.16 -24.95 14.02
CA PHE A 123 -2.50 -25.08 14.61
C PHE A 123 -2.80 -23.96 15.61
N GLY A 124 -1.83 -23.59 16.45
CA GLY A 124 -1.97 -22.45 17.36
C GLY A 124 -2.24 -21.15 16.61
N ARG A 125 -1.53 -20.93 15.48
CA ARG A 125 -1.76 -19.79 14.59
C ARG A 125 -3.16 -19.80 13.97
N VAL A 126 -3.68 -20.96 13.54
CA VAL A 126 -5.05 -21.04 13.00
C VAL A 126 -6.08 -20.57 14.03
N TYR A 127 -5.93 -20.94 15.30
CA TYR A 127 -6.82 -20.46 16.35
C TYR A 127 -6.67 -18.97 16.63
N HIS A 128 -5.45 -18.43 16.59
CA HIS A 128 -5.21 -16.99 16.71
C HIS A 128 -5.83 -16.20 15.56
N ASP A 129 -5.71 -16.70 14.33
CA ASP A 129 -6.29 -16.10 13.13
C ASP A 129 -7.82 -16.17 13.18
N LEU A 130 -8.39 -17.26 13.70
CA LEU A 130 -9.83 -17.39 13.93
C LEU A 130 -10.32 -16.38 14.98
N ALA A 131 -9.56 -16.16 16.06
CA ALA A 131 -9.88 -15.13 17.05
C ALA A 131 -9.87 -13.73 16.41
N ASP A 132 -8.85 -13.42 15.60
CA ASP A 132 -8.73 -12.13 14.90
C ASP A 132 -9.84 -11.93 13.84
N TYR A 133 -10.32 -13.03 13.25
CA TYR A 133 -11.46 -13.02 12.32
C TYR A 133 -12.80 -12.81 13.03
N ALA A 134 -13.04 -13.55 14.13
CA ALA A 134 -14.29 -13.47 14.88
C ALA A 134 -14.47 -12.10 15.54
N LYS A 135 -13.37 -11.58 16.13
CA LYS A 135 -13.25 -10.22 16.66
C LYS A 135 -14.43 -9.82 17.57
N ASP A 136 -14.81 -10.74 18.45
CA ASP A 136 -15.90 -10.60 19.41
C ASP A 136 -15.44 -10.91 20.84
N ASP A 137 -16.23 -10.50 21.83
CA ASP A 137 -15.91 -10.66 23.26
C ASP A 137 -16.23 -12.05 23.84
N VAL A 138 -16.88 -12.93 23.06
CA VAL A 138 -17.39 -14.23 23.51
C VAL A 138 -16.44 -15.36 23.13
N PHE A 139 -16.05 -15.45 21.85
CA PHE A 139 -15.31 -16.57 21.28
C PHE A 139 -13.82 -16.27 21.15
N SER A 140 -13.44 -15.02 20.85
CA SER A 140 -12.03 -14.66 20.59
C SER A 140 -11.11 -15.01 21.75
N SER A 141 -11.55 -14.80 22.99
CA SER A 141 -10.77 -15.15 24.19
C SER A 141 -10.49 -16.65 24.26
N LYS A 142 -11.52 -17.49 24.04
CA LYS A 142 -11.38 -18.94 24.02
C LYS A 142 -10.45 -19.43 22.91
N TYR A 143 -10.57 -18.86 21.71
CA TYR A 143 -9.69 -19.20 20.59
C TYR A 143 -8.24 -18.79 20.85
N ASN A 144 -8.01 -17.60 21.42
CA ASN A 144 -6.67 -17.18 21.84
C ASN A 144 -6.07 -18.11 22.90
N GLN A 145 -6.87 -18.56 23.87
CA GLN A 145 -6.44 -19.52 24.88
C GLN A 145 -5.97 -20.84 24.26
N ILE A 146 -6.80 -21.46 23.42
CA ILE A 146 -6.45 -22.73 22.73
C ILE A 146 -5.19 -22.53 21.87
N GLY A 147 -5.11 -21.40 21.16
CA GLY A 147 -3.92 -21.07 20.37
C GLY A 147 -2.66 -20.95 21.23
N ASN A 148 -2.74 -20.32 22.40
CA ASN A 148 -1.63 -20.19 23.34
C ASN A 148 -1.21 -21.53 23.94
N GLU A 149 -2.16 -22.42 24.25
CA GLU A 149 -1.87 -23.79 24.73
C GLU A 149 -1.08 -24.58 23.67
N LEU A 150 -1.51 -24.55 22.40
CA LEU A 150 -0.81 -25.19 21.28
C LEU A 150 0.59 -24.59 21.06
N LEU A 151 0.72 -23.27 21.09
CA LEU A 151 2.03 -22.63 20.96
C LEU A 151 2.96 -22.98 22.13
N THR A 152 2.42 -23.08 23.35
CA THR A 152 3.20 -23.48 24.53
C THR A 152 3.73 -24.90 24.38
N GLU A 153 2.90 -25.84 23.90
CA GLU A 153 3.30 -27.21 23.61
C GLU A 153 4.47 -27.26 22.60
N SER A 154 4.43 -26.42 21.57
CA SER A 154 5.48 -26.36 20.53
C SER A 154 6.87 -26.04 21.08
N LEU A 155 6.97 -25.29 22.19
CA LEU A 155 8.25 -24.85 22.76
C LEU A 155 9.15 -26.02 23.18
N SER A 156 8.56 -27.16 23.54
CA SER A 156 9.30 -28.37 23.93
C SER A 156 10.04 -29.04 22.76
N TYR A 157 9.67 -28.70 21.52
CA TYR A 157 10.20 -29.30 20.30
C TYR A 157 11.11 -28.35 19.50
N LEU A 158 11.30 -27.11 19.97
CA LEU A 158 12.09 -26.09 19.31
C LEU A 158 13.52 -26.05 19.85
N SER A 159 14.48 -25.90 18.93
CA SER A 159 15.89 -25.66 19.25
C SER A 159 16.39 -24.29 18.75
N ASP A 160 15.73 -23.71 17.75
CA ASP A 160 16.07 -22.40 17.20
C ASP A 160 15.62 -21.26 18.13
N SER A 161 16.58 -20.42 18.53
CA SER A 161 16.33 -19.34 19.48
C SER A 161 15.42 -18.25 18.92
N SER A 162 15.55 -17.92 17.63
CA SER A 162 14.68 -16.92 16.99
C SER A 162 13.22 -17.35 17.03
N THR A 163 12.96 -18.62 16.67
CA THR A 163 11.62 -19.22 16.70
C THR A 163 11.07 -19.32 18.11
N ILE A 164 11.90 -19.69 19.11
CA ILE A 164 11.48 -19.70 20.52
C ILE A 164 11.02 -18.31 20.97
N TYR A 165 11.80 -17.26 20.68
CA TYR A 165 11.43 -15.88 21.03
C TYR A 165 10.17 -15.44 20.30
N TYR A 166 10.03 -15.78 19.01
CA TYR A 166 8.82 -15.52 18.24
C TYR A 166 7.57 -16.16 18.88
N VAL A 167 7.63 -17.45 19.22
CA VAL A 167 6.50 -18.18 19.81
C VAL A 167 6.12 -17.60 21.18
N ARG A 168 7.10 -17.37 22.07
CA ARG A 168 6.86 -16.72 23.36
C ARG A 168 6.29 -15.31 23.20
N GLY A 169 6.82 -14.55 22.25
CA GLY A 169 6.32 -13.20 21.94
C GLY A 169 4.88 -13.22 21.44
N LYS A 170 4.49 -14.21 20.64
CA LYS A 170 3.11 -14.38 20.16
C LYS A 170 2.16 -14.76 21.30
N ILE A 171 2.56 -15.62 22.22
CA ILE A 171 1.79 -15.96 23.43
C ILE A 171 1.57 -14.69 24.27
N ALA A 172 2.65 -13.97 24.59
CA ALA A 172 2.59 -12.73 25.35
C ALA A 172 1.70 -11.66 24.66
N LEU A 173 1.73 -11.58 23.33
CA LEU A 173 0.87 -10.67 22.57
C LEU A 173 -0.62 -10.98 22.78
N LYS A 174 -1.00 -12.26 22.74
CA LYS A 174 -2.39 -12.70 22.90
C LYS A 174 -2.86 -12.67 24.35
N ASP A 175 -1.95 -12.72 25.31
CA ASP A 175 -2.17 -12.43 26.74
C ASP A 175 -2.20 -10.92 27.07
N ASP A 176 -2.11 -10.06 26.06
CA ASP A 176 -2.07 -8.59 26.20
C ASP A 176 -0.83 -8.01 26.91
N LYS A 177 0.23 -8.80 27.04
CA LYS A 177 1.51 -8.38 27.65
C LYS A 177 2.40 -7.69 26.60
N LEU A 178 1.98 -6.51 26.15
CA LEU A 178 2.58 -5.80 25.02
C LEU A 178 4.08 -5.51 25.17
N ALA A 179 4.53 -5.07 26.34
CA ALA A 179 5.93 -4.73 26.57
C ALA A 179 6.84 -5.98 26.51
N GLU A 180 6.41 -7.08 27.13
CA GLU A 180 7.10 -8.37 27.07
C GLU A 180 7.13 -8.90 25.63
N SER A 181 5.97 -8.88 24.95
CA SER A 181 5.86 -9.29 23.55
C SER A 181 6.83 -8.51 22.66
N LYS A 182 6.87 -7.18 22.81
CA LYS A 182 7.79 -6.31 22.05
C LYS A 182 9.26 -6.71 22.25
N GLN A 183 9.66 -6.97 23.49
CA GLN A 183 11.04 -7.39 23.79
C GLN A 183 11.36 -8.72 23.13
N LEU A 184 10.48 -9.72 23.25
CA LEU A 184 10.67 -11.04 22.65
C LEU A 184 10.72 -10.98 21.12
N TYR A 185 9.84 -10.20 20.48
CA TYR A 185 9.88 -10.01 19.02
C TYR A 185 11.15 -9.27 18.55
N ARG A 186 11.70 -8.35 19.35
CA ARG A 186 13.00 -7.73 19.03
C ARG A 186 14.14 -8.75 19.10
N GLN A 187 14.18 -9.60 20.12
CA GLN A 187 15.17 -10.67 20.24
C GLN A 187 15.05 -11.67 19.07
N ALA A 188 13.83 -12.04 18.69
CA ALA A 188 13.60 -12.87 17.49
C ALA A 188 14.11 -12.18 16.23
N LEU A 189 13.84 -10.89 16.04
CA LEU A 189 14.30 -10.13 14.86
C LEU A 189 15.82 -10.02 14.80
N GLU A 190 16.49 -9.83 15.94
CA GLU A 190 17.96 -9.76 16.02
C GLU A 190 18.64 -11.07 15.62
N LEU A 191 18.00 -12.20 15.89
CA LEU A 191 18.51 -13.54 15.58
C LEU A 191 17.98 -14.10 14.25
N CYS A 192 17.08 -13.38 13.57
CA CYS A 192 16.46 -13.84 12.33
C CYS A 192 17.47 -13.92 11.18
N ASP A 193 17.43 -15.02 10.43
CA ASP A 193 18.09 -15.07 9.13
C ASP A 193 17.40 -14.08 8.18
N MET A 194 18.15 -13.09 7.71
CA MET A 194 17.62 -12.04 6.83
C MET A 194 17.25 -12.56 5.43
N THR A 195 17.66 -13.78 5.07
CA THR A 195 17.24 -14.47 3.84
C THR A 195 15.87 -15.16 3.99
N ASP A 196 15.44 -15.44 5.23
CA ASP A 196 14.08 -15.90 5.52
C ASP A 196 13.11 -14.72 5.48
N THR A 197 12.72 -14.37 4.26
CA THR A 197 11.81 -13.25 4.02
C THR A 197 10.44 -13.43 4.67
N GLU A 198 9.98 -14.66 4.91
CA GLU A 198 8.66 -14.90 5.52
C GLU A 198 8.69 -14.59 7.01
N THR A 199 9.65 -15.18 7.73
CA THR A 199 9.83 -14.91 9.16
C THR A 199 10.11 -13.43 9.38
N LEU A 200 10.95 -12.82 8.54
CA LEU A 200 11.22 -11.39 8.59
C LEU A 200 9.94 -10.55 8.42
N SER A 201 9.06 -10.88 7.48
CA SER A 201 7.76 -10.20 7.31
C SER A 201 6.87 -10.30 8.55
N VAL A 202 6.77 -11.50 9.13
CA VAL A 202 5.96 -11.75 10.34
C VAL A 202 6.49 -10.94 11.52
N LEU A 203 7.80 -10.97 11.76
CA LEU A 203 8.42 -10.26 12.89
C LEU A 203 8.26 -8.74 12.76
N LEU A 204 8.57 -8.18 11.59
CA LEU A 204 8.46 -6.74 11.34
C LEU A 204 7.01 -6.25 11.43
N SER A 205 6.07 -6.95 10.79
CA SER A 205 4.66 -6.53 10.81
C SER A 205 4.04 -6.67 12.20
N THR A 206 4.44 -7.66 12.99
CA THR A 206 3.96 -7.83 14.35
C THR A 206 4.57 -6.78 15.30
N LEU A 207 5.86 -6.45 15.17
CA LEU A 207 6.46 -5.32 15.89
C LEU A 207 5.74 -4.01 15.59
N ALA A 208 5.43 -3.75 14.32
CA ALA A 208 4.67 -2.56 13.93
C ALA A 208 3.27 -2.52 14.57
N PHE A 209 2.60 -3.67 14.64
CA PHE A 209 1.31 -3.80 15.32
C PHE A 209 1.43 -3.53 16.83
N ILE A 210 2.44 -4.09 17.49
CA ILE A 210 2.69 -3.89 18.92
C ILE A 210 3.00 -2.41 19.21
N ASP A 211 3.89 -1.79 18.42
CA ASP A 211 4.25 -0.39 18.56
C ASP A 211 3.03 0.52 18.38
N ARG A 212 2.15 0.21 17.43
CA ARG A 212 0.87 0.92 17.27
C ARG A 212 -0.02 0.80 18.51
N ARG A 213 -0.11 -0.39 19.11
CA ARG A 213 -0.89 -0.61 20.34
C ARG A 213 -0.31 0.09 21.56
N LEU A 214 1.00 0.35 21.56
CA LEU A 214 1.70 1.13 22.57
C LEU A 214 1.72 2.64 22.26
N GLU A 215 0.99 3.09 21.23
CA GLU A 215 0.93 4.48 20.75
C GLU A 215 2.29 5.04 20.27
N LEU A 216 3.24 4.16 19.96
CA LEU A 216 4.56 4.47 19.39
C LEU A 216 4.44 4.57 17.87
N ASN A 217 3.75 5.60 17.41
CA ASN A 217 3.26 5.70 16.03
C ASN A 217 4.39 5.79 14.99
N ASP A 218 5.50 6.46 15.29
CA ASP A 218 6.62 6.60 14.36
C ASP A 218 7.39 5.29 14.20
N GLU A 219 7.60 4.55 15.29
CA GLU A 219 8.18 3.21 15.29
C GLU A 219 7.27 2.21 14.56
N ALA A 220 5.96 2.30 14.79
CA ALA A 220 4.99 1.49 14.07
C ALA A 220 5.06 1.73 12.56
N ILE A 221 5.09 3.00 12.12
CA ILE A 221 5.26 3.35 10.71
C ILE A 221 6.58 2.80 10.16
N TYR A 222 7.67 2.94 10.91
CA TYR A 222 8.99 2.44 10.51
C TYR A 222 8.98 0.93 10.25
N TYR A 223 8.44 0.14 11.17
CA TYR A 223 8.37 -1.31 11.01
C TYR A 223 7.37 -1.73 9.92
N TYR A 224 6.23 -1.05 9.79
CA TYR A 224 5.29 -1.31 8.70
C TYR A 224 5.93 -1.04 7.33
N VAL A 225 6.69 0.05 7.18
CA VAL A 225 7.42 0.33 5.93
C VAL A 225 8.43 -0.77 5.63
N LYS A 226 9.20 -1.23 6.62
CA LYS A 226 10.16 -2.33 6.43
C LYS A 226 9.46 -3.63 6.02
N ALA A 227 8.39 -3.99 6.72
CA ALA A 227 7.59 -5.17 6.42
C ALA A 227 7.00 -5.09 5.00
N ALA A 228 6.41 -3.95 4.62
CA ALA A 228 5.80 -3.78 3.30
C ALA A 228 6.83 -3.84 2.17
N VAL A 229 8.03 -3.28 2.37
CA VAL A 229 9.13 -3.41 1.39
C VAL A 229 9.57 -4.86 1.26
N ASN A 230 9.65 -5.61 2.37
CA ASN A 230 9.99 -7.03 2.34
C ASN A 230 8.90 -7.87 1.65
N ASP A 231 7.62 -7.57 1.91
CA ASP A 231 6.48 -8.22 1.26
C ASP A 231 6.50 -7.97 -0.26
N ILE A 232 6.73 -6.74 -0.71
CA ILE A 232 6.84 -6.43 -2.15
C ILE A 232 8.00 -7.20 -2.79
N ARG A 233 9.18 -7.21 -2.16
CA ARG A 233 10.38 -7.88 -2.68
C ARG A 233 10.23 -9.40 -2.74
N SER A 234 9.52 -9.99 -1.78
CA SER A 234 9.21 -11.42 -1.73
C SER A 234 7.96 -11.80 -2.54
N ALA A 235 7.29 -10.81 -3.13
CA ALA A 235 5.99 -10.96 -3.78
C ALA A 235 4.94 -11.63 -2.87
N THR A 236 4.91 -11.25 -1.59
CA THR A 236 3.89 -11.69 -0.63
C THR A 236 2.60 -10.89 -0.82
N LYS A 237 1.46 -11.59 -0.85
CA LYS A 237 0.12 -11.06 -1.18
C LYS A 237 -0.86 -11.03 -0.01
N GLU A 238 -0.37 -11.31 1.20
CA GLU A 238 -1.17 -11.26 2.43
C GLU A 238 -1.47 -9.81 2.88
N SER A 239 -0.64 -8.86 2.47
CA SER A 239 -0.81 -7.40 2.55
C SER A 239 -1.24 -6.84 3.92
N VAL A 240 -0.87 -7.54 4.99
CA VAL A 240 -1.06 -7.11 6.39
C VAL A 240 -0.26 -5.83 6.67
N SER A 241 0.99 -5.79 6.25
CA SER A 241 1.90 -4.65 6.45
C SER A 241 1.42 -3.39 5.72
N MET A 242 0.98 -3.55 4.46
CA MET A 242 0.47 -2.46 3.62
C MET A 242 -0.80 -1.84 4.20
N ARG A 243 -1.74 -2.68 4.64
CA ARG A 243 -2.96 -2.22 5.33
C ARG A 243 -2.65 -1.49 6.63
N GLY A 244 -1.71 -2.01 7.43
CA GLY A 244 -1.23 -1.36 8.64
C GLY A 244 -0.62 0.02 8.34
N LEU A 245 0.24 0.10 7.32
CA LEU A 245 0.87 1.35 6.90
C LEU A 245 -0.15 2.38 6.42
N ALA A 246 -1.12 1.97 5.59
CA ALA A 246 -2.20 2.85 5.13
C ALA A 246 -2.97 3.45 6.32
N THR A 247 -3.32 2.61 7.30
CA THR A 247 -3.98 3.02 8.54
C THR A 247 -3.16 4.07 9.29
N MET A 248 -1.86 3.84 9.46
CA MET A 248 -0.99 4.79 10.17
C MET A 248 -0.86 6.13 9.44
N LEU A 249 -0.72 6.10 8.12
CA LEU A 249 -0.56 7.31 7.32
C LEU A 249 -1.83 8.18 7.34
N TYR A 250 -3.00 7.55 7.28
CA TYR A 250 -4.27 8.24 7.34
C TYR A 250 -4.48 8.91 8.71
N TYR A 251 -4.51 8.11 9.79
CA TYR A 251 -4.90 8.63 11.11
C TYR A 251 -3.81 9.44 11.83
N HIS A 252 -2.53 9.18 11.58
CA HIS A 252 -1.43 9.80 12.33
C HIS A 252 -0.54 10.74 11.53
N LYS A 253 -0.55 10.66 10.20
CA LYS A 253 0.20 11.57 9.33
C LYS A 253 -0.68 12.46 8.46
N ASN A 254 -2.00 12.25 8.47
CA ASN A 254 -2.96 12.94 7.60
C ASN A 254 -2.56 12.85 6.11
N ASP A 255 -1.87 11.77 5.73
CA ASP A 255 -1.40 11.54 4.37
C ASP A 255 -2.40 10.66 3.62
N VAL A 256 -3.52 11.28 3.28
CA VAL A 256 -4.64 10.62 2.60
C VAL A 256 -4.18 10.00 1.27
N ASN A 257 -3.34 10.69 0.49
CA ASN A 257 -2.92 10.21 -0.82
C ASN A 257 -2.19 8.86 -0.76
N ARG A 258 -1.16 8.76 0.09
CA ARG A 258 -0.40 7.50 0.23
C ARG A 258 -1.22 6.44 0.95
N ALA A 259 -2.09 6.82 1.89
CA ALA A 259 -2.98 5.88 2.53
C ALA A 259 -3.95 5.23 1.53
N SER A 260 -4.58 6.02 0.64
CA SER A 260 -5.46 5.50 -0.42
C SER A 260 -4.71 4.62 -1.42
N GLU A 261 -3.49 5.01 -1.81
CA GLU A 261 -2.64 4.20 -2.70
C GLU A 261 -2.36 2.83 -2.07
N TYR A 262 -1.89 2.81 -0.82
CA TYR A 262 -1.48 1.58 -0.15
C TYR A 262 -2.66 0.66 0.21
N ILE A 263 -3.83 1.21 0.56
CA ILE A 263 -5.01 0.36 0.80
C ILE A 263 -5.53 -0.27 -0.49
N ASN A 264 -5.45 0.44 -1.63
CA ASN A 264 -5.82 -0.11 -2.94
C ASN A 264 -4.87 -1.24 -3.34
N GLU A 265 -3.56 -1.05 -3.16
CA GLU A 265 -2.56 -2.12 -3.37
C GLU A 265 -2.87 -3.35 -2.50
N ALA A 266 -3.21 -3.15 -1.23
CA ALA A 266 -3.58 -4.25 -0.34
C ALA A 266 -4.87 -4.96 -0.78
N PHE A 267 -5.83 -4.23 -1.35
CA PHE A 267 -7.07 -4.78 -1.88
C PHE A 267 -6.84 -5.60 -3.15
N GLU A 268 -6.01 -5.10 -4.08
CA GLU A 268 -5.62 -5.82 -5.28
C GLU A 268 -4.89 -7.12 -4.94
N ASP A 269 -3.94 -7.08 -4.00
CA ASP A 269 -3.22 -8.27 -3.55
C ASP A 269 -4.15 -9.29 -2.88
N ALA A 270 -5.09 -8.86 -2.04
CA ALA A 270 -6.07 -9.75 -1.40
C ALA A 270 -7.01 -10.41 -2.43
N THR A 271 -7.38 -9.65 -3.47
CA THR A 271 -8.17 -10.14 -4.61
C THR A 271 -7.37 -11.16 -5.41
N PHE A 272 -6.11 -10.86 -5.72
CA PHE A 272 -5.20 -11.77 -6.43
C PHE A 272 -4.93 -13.06 -5.66
N TYR A 273 -4.66 -12.97 -4.36
CA TYR A 273 -4.36 -14.15 -3.54
C TYR A 273 -5.56 -15.10 -3.47
N GLY A 274 -6.79 -14.59 -3.47
CA GLY A 274 -8.03 -15.38 -3.45
C GLY A 274 -8.70 -15.52 -2.07
N THR A 275 -8.42 -14.63 -1.11
CA THR A 275 -9.03 -14.68 0.24
C THR A 275 -10.32 -13.88 0.36
N ARG A 276 -11.48 -14.54 0.45
CA ARG A 276 -12.78 -13.85 0.62
C ARG A 276 -12.84 -13.00 1.89
N HIS A 277 -12.36 -13.53 3.01
CA HIS A 277 -12.43 -12.82 4.30
C HIS A 277 -11.60 -11.52 4.30
N ARG A 278 -10.40 -11.51 3.68
CA ARG A 278 -9.56 -10.30 3.60
C ARG A 278 -10.14 -9.27 2.64
N ILE A 279 -10.70 -9.71 1.51
CA ILE A 279 -11.42 -8.84 0.58
C ILE A 279 -12.55 -8.13 1.32
N ASN A 280 -13.32 -8.84 2.14
CA ASN A 280 -14.39 -8.23 2.94
C ASN A 280 -13.84 -7.23 3.96
N VAL A 281 -12.80 -7.59 4.73
CA VAL A 281 -12.19 -6.71 5.75
C VAL A 281 -11.56 -5.46 5.14
N ILE A 282 -10.86 -5.57 4.00
CA ILE A 282 -10.26 -4.41 3.32
C ILE A 282 -11.34 -3.60 2.60
N GLY A 283 -12.34 -4.27 2.03
CA GLY A 283 -13.44 -3.63 1.32
C GLY A 283 -14.27 -2.70 2.19
N THR A 284 -14.46 -3.02 3.48
CA THR A 284 -15.12 -2.11 4.43
C THR A 284 -14.28 -0.89 4.79
N LEU A 285 -12.96 -0.97 4.63
CA LEU A 285 -12.03 0.13 4.89
C LEU A 285 -11.89 1.07 3.69
N LEU A 286 -12.02 0.57 2.46
CA LEU A 286 -11.83 1.35 1.23
C LEU A 286 -12.56 2.70 1.22
N PRO A 287 -13.86 2.82 1.58
CA PRO A 287 -14.55 4.10 1.58
C PRO A 287 -13.92 5.15 2.49
N VAL A 288 -13.34 4.74 3.63
CA VAL A 288 -12.69 5.66 4.58
C VAL A 288 -11.44 6.27 3.96
N PHE A 289 -10.59 5.44 3.37
CA PHE A 289 -9.30 5.87 2.84
C PHE A 289 -9.40 6.52 1.45
N VAL A 290 -10.34 6.08 0.61
CA VAL A 290 -10.46 6.52 -0.79
C VAL A 290 -11.50 7.64 -0.92
N GLY A 291 -12.56 7.64 -0.10
CA GLY A 291 -13.62 8.64 -0.16
C GLY A 291 -13.10 10.06 0.07
N GLU A 292 -12.34 10.27 1.13
CA GLU A 292 -11.76 11.59 1.42
C GLU A 292 -10.81 12.07 0.32
N LYS A 293 -10.05 11.16 -0.30
CA LYS A 293 -9.20 11.50 -1.45
C LYS A 293 -10.02 12.03 -2.61
N LEU A 294 -11.12 11.34 -2.94
CA LEU A 294 -12.02 11.74 -4.03
C LEU A 294 -12.64 13.11 -3.74
N ASP A 295 -13.04 13.38 -2.50
CA ASP A 295 -13.57 14.68 -2.09
C ASP A 295 -12.53 15.79 -2.23
N ILE A 296 -11.28 15.56 -1.76
CA ILE A 296 -10.16 16.50 -1.91
C ILE A 296 -9.87 16.77 -3.39
N GLU A 297 -9.85 15.74 -4.24
CA GLU A 297 -9.63 15.88 -5.68
C GLU A 297 -10.76 16.65 -6.37
N GLN A 298 -12.01 16.41 -5.96
CA GLN A 298 -13.17 17.13 -6.46
C GLN A 298 -13.13 18.63 -6.09
N VAL A 299 -12.81 18.96 -4.83
CA VAL A 299 -12.65 20.36 -4.39
C VAL A 299 -11.50 21.03 -5.13
N LYS A 300 -10.35 20.37 -5.28
CA LYS A 300 -9.22 20.91 -6.08
C LYS A 300 -9.63 21.19 -7.52
N ARG A 301 -10.37 20.27 -8.14
CA ARG A 301 -10.86 20.44 -9.52
C ARG A 301 -11.83 21.62 -9.63
N GLN A 302 -12.74 21.79 -8.67
CA GLN A 302 -13.66 22.92 -8.63
C GLN A 302 -12.91 24.24 -8.45
N THR A 303 -12.04 24.36 -7.45
CA THR A 303 -11.22 25.56 -7.22
C THR A 303 -10.38 25.93 -8.44
N PHE A 304 -9.83 24.94 -9.15
CA PHE A 304 -9.10 25.16 -10.39
C PHE A 304 -10.00 25.70 -11.50
N GLN A 305 -11.20 25.13 -11.68
CA GLN A 305 -12.20 25.62 -12.64
C GLN A 305 -12.62 27.07 -12.32
N ASP A 306 -12.91 27.38 -11.05
CA ASP A 306 -13.28 28.73 -10.62
C ASP A 306 -12.14 29.74 -10.87
N SER A 307 -10.90 29.34 -10.57
CA SER A 307 -9.71 30.17 -10.82
C SER A 307 -9.51 30.43 -12.32
N LEU A 308 -9.80 29.46 -13.19
CA LEU A 308 -9.75 29.63 -14.64
C LEU A 308 -10.83 30.59 -15.15
N ILE A 309 -12.05 30.47 -14.63
CA ILE A 309 -13.17 31.37 -14.98
C ILE A 309 -12.81 32.81 -14.58
N LEU A 310 -12.35 33.02 -13.36
CA LEU A 310 -11.96 34.35 -12.86
C LEU A 310 -10.82 34.96 -13.69
N THR A 311 -9.79 34.17 -14.00
CA THR A 311 -8.67 34.59 -14.84
C THR A 311 -9.14 34.99 -16.24
N SER A 312 -10.09 34.24 -16.81
CA SER A 312 -10.68 34.54 -18.12
C SER A 312 -11.45 35.86 -18.10
N ILE A 313 -12.20 36.15 -17.03
CA ILE A 313 -12.90 37.43 -16.85
C ILE A 313 -11.89 38.58 -16.79
N PHE A 314 -10.82 38.46 -16.00
CA PHE A 314 -9.77 39.48 -15.93
C PHE A 314 -9.08 39.71 -17.28
N ALA A 315 -8.81 38.64 -18.03
CA ALA A 315 -8.24 38.75 -19.38
C ALA A 315 -9.16 39.53 -20.33
N ILE A 316 -10.48 39.29 -20.28
CA ILE A 316 -11.47 40.04 -21.08
C ILE A 316 -11.49 41.51 -20.67
N ILE A 317 -11.52 41.83 -19.37
CA ILE A 317 -11.48 43.21 -18.87
C ILE A 317 -10.22 43.91 -19.34
N LEU A 318 -9.06 43.24 -19.27
CA LEU A 318 -7.79 43.77 -19.74
C LEU A 318 -7.82 44.07 -21.24
N ILE A 319 -8.35 43.16 -22.06
CA ILE A 319 -8.51 43.36 -23.51
C ILE A 319 -9.39 44.58 -23.78
N VAL A 320 -10.53 44.71 -23.09
CA VAL A 320 -11.44 45.86 -23.23
C VAL A 320 -10.74 47.17 -22.83
N ALA A 321 -9.99 47.17 -21.73
CA ALA A 321 -9.23 48.33 -21.27
C ALA A 321 -8.14 48.74 -22.28
N ILE A 322 -7.42 47.77 -22.86
CA ILE A 322 -6.42 48.01 -23.91
C ILE A 322 -7.10 48.63 -25.14
N ILE A 323 -8.21 48.05 -25.61
CA ILE A 323 -8.98 48.59 -26.74
C ILE A 323 -9.43 50.03 -26.44
N TYR A 324 -9.97 50.27 -25.24
CA TYR A 324 -10.39 51.59 -24.80
C TYR A 324 -9.23 52.60 -24.81
N ILE A 325 -8.06 52.24 -24.27
CA ILE A 325 -6.86 53.10 -24.28
C ILE A 325 -6.42 53.41 -25.71
N LEU A 326 -6.38 52.40 -26.59
CA LEU A 326 -5.99 52.60 -28.00
C LEU A 326 -6.94 53.54 -28.74
N VAL A 327 -8.26 53.40 -28.51
CA VAL A 327 -9.28 54.30 -29.06
C VAL A 327 -9.11 55.72 -28.50
N GLN A 328 -8.94 55.87 -27.18
CA GLN A 328 -8.74 57.16 -26.53
C GLN A 328 -7.48 57.88 -27.03
N MET A 329 -6.37 57.15 -27.21
CA MET A 329 -5.13 57.69 -27.79
C MET A 329 -5.34 58.19 -29.22
N LYS A 330 -6.14 57.50 -30.04
CA LYS A 330 -6.48 57.93 -31.41
C LYS A 330 -7.31 59.22 -31.40
N HIS A 331 -8.30 59.32 -30.51
CA HIS A 331 -9.09 60.55 -30.32
C HIS A 331 -8.21 61.73 -29.87
N LEU A 332 -7.33 61.51 -28.89
CA LEU A 332 -6.43 62.54 -28.39
C LEU A 332 -5.46 63.06 -29.47
N ARG A 333 -4.91 62.16 -30.30
CA ARG A 333 -4.07 62.54 -31.45
C ARG A 333 -4.82 63.43 -32.45
N ARG A 334 -6.07 63.08 -32.79
CA ARG A 334 -6.92 63.90 -33.68
C ARG A 334 -7.20 65.28 -33.09
N SER A 335 -7.53 65.35 -31.80
CA SER A 335 -7.78 66.62 -31.12
C SER A 335 -6.55 67.53 -31.11
N ARG A 336 -5.36 66.97 -30.83
CA ARG A 336 -4.09 67.72 -30.92
C ARG A 336 -3.81 68.25 -32.32
N GLN A 337 -4.00 67.44 -33.37
CA GLN A 337 -3.83 67.87 -34.76
C GLN A 337 -4.80 69.00 -35.15
N LEU A 338 -6.05 68.96 -34.65
CA LEU A 338 -7.02 70.01 -34.90
C LEU A 338 -6.64 71.31 -34.18
N LEU A 339 -6.23 71.22 -32.91
CA LEU A 339 -5.74 72.36 -32.14
C LEU A 339 -4.51 72.99 -32.79
N GLU A 340 -3.58 72.19 -33.28
CA GLU A 340 -2.40 72.67 -34.01
C GLU A 340 -2.79 73.42 -35.28
N LYS A 341 -3.71 72.88 -36.09
CA LYS A 341 -4.25 73.56 -37.27
C LYS A 341 -4.96 74.88 -36.93
N LEU A 342 -5.76 74.90 -35.86
CA LEU A 342 -6.44 76.11 -35.40
C LEU A 342 -5.46 77.16 -34.90
N ASN A 343 -4.42 76.77 -34.15
CA ASN A 343 -3.36 77.66 -33.71
C ASN A 343 -2.56 78.24 -34.89
N LEU A 344 -2.26 77.43 -35.92
CA LEU A 344 -1.63 77.91 -37.14
C LEU A 344 -2.50 78.95 -37.86
N LYS A 345 -3.79 78.67 -38.04
CA LYS A 345 -4.74 79.64 -38.62
C LYS A 345 -4.86 80.92 -37.80
N LEU A 346 -4.88 80.81 -36.47
CA LEU A 346 -4.94 81.96 -35.58
C LEU A 346 -3.66 82.79 -35.65
N SER A 347 -2.50 82.13 -35.69
CA SER A 347 -1.20 82.77 -35.89
C SER A 347 -1.13 83.51 -37.24
N GLU A 348 -1.62 82.87 -38.31
CA GLU A 348 -1.69 83.46 -39.64
C GLU A 348 -2.64 84.66 -39.68
N ALA A 349 -3.84 84.54 -39.10
CA ALA A 349 -4.79 85.65 -38.98
C ALA A 349 -4.21 86.81 -38.17
N ASN A 350 -3.50 86.52 -37.06
CA ASN A 350 -2.79 87.54 -36.29
C ASN A 350 -1.67 88.19 -37.09
N ARG A 351 -0.91 87.43 -37.89
CA ARG A 351 0.14 87.96 -38.76
C ARG A 351 -0.44 88.87 -39.85
N ILE A 352 -1.53 88.45 -40.50
CA ILE A 352 -2.25 89.24 -41.51
C ILE A 352 -2.76 90.53 -40.86
N LYS A 353 -3.44 90.44 -39.71
CA LYS A 353 -3.93 91.60 -38.96
C LYS A 353 -2.79 92.57 -38.62
N ASN A 354 -1.66 92.07 -38.11
CA ASN A 354 -0.50 92.89 -37.78
C ASN A 354 0.12 93.54 -39.03
N SER A 355 0.19 92.83 -40.16
CA SER A 355 0.65 93.38 -41.43
C SER A 355 -0.29 94.46 -41.96
N TYR A 356 -1.62 94.28 -41.87
CA TYR A 356 -2.61 95.31 -42.21
C TYR A 356 -2.48 96.53 -41.31
N ILE A 357 -2.30 96.36 -40.00
CA ILE A 357 -2.06 97.47 -39.07
C ILE A 357 -0.76 98.20 -39.46
N GLY A 358 0.31 97.47 -39.78
CA GLY A 358 1.56 98.05 -40.26
C GLY A 358 1.39 98.86 -41.55
N HIS A 359 0.70 98.30 -42.55
CA HIS A 359 0.41 98.99 -43.81
C HIS A 359 -0.50 100.20 -43.63
N TYR A 360 -1.52 100.12 -42.78
CA TYR A 360 -2.40 101.24 -42.47
C TYR A 360 -1.61 102.37 -41.81
N LEU A 361 -0.76 102.04 -40.83
CA LEU A 361 0.12 103.02 -40.18
C LEU A 361 1.09 103.67 -41.18
N ASP A 362 1.74 102.88 -42.05
CA ASP A 362 2.66 103.39 -43.07
C ASP A 362 1.96 104.27 -44.13
N ALA A 363 0.75 103.89 -44.55
CA ALA A 363 -0.09 104.67 -45.46
C ALA A 363 -0.53 106.00 -44.81
N THR A 364 -0.94 105.98 -43.54
CA THR A 364 -1.24 107.23 -42.81
C THR A 364 0.00 108.09 -42.61
N PHE A 365 1.20 107.50 -42.47
CA PHE A 365 2.44 108.26 -42.36
C PHE A 365 2.84 108.91 -43.69
N LYS A 366 2.60 108.24 -44.83
CA LYS A 366 2.85 108.80 -46.17
C LYS A 366 1.88 109.92 -46.58
N LEU A 367 0.68 109.97 -46.00
CA LEU A 367 -0.30 111.04 -46.22
C LEU A 367 -0.02 112.31 -45.39
N VAL A 368 0.97 112.27 -44.49
CA VAL A 368 1.34 113.38 -43.59
C VAL A 368 2.65 114.07 -44.03
N LYS A 369 3.20 113.74 -45.20
CA LYS A 369 4.26 114.49 -45.89
C LYS A 369 3.72 115.09 -47.17
#